data_AF-A0AA39LP21-F1
#
_entry.id   AF-A0AA39LP21-F1
#
_cell.length_a   1.000
_cell.length_b   1.000
_cell.length_c   1.000
_cell.angle_alpha   90.00
_cell.angle_beta   90.00
_cell.angle_gamma   90.00
#
_symmetry.space_group_name_H-M   'P 1'
#
loop_
_entity.id
_entity.type
_entity.pdbx_description
1 polymer ?
#
loop_
_entity_poly.entity_id
_entity_poly.type
_entity_poly.pdbx_seq_one_letter_code
_entity_poly.pdbx_strand_id
1 'polypeptide(L)'
;MDCKAGVEFDEELLDKFVFTRHYGLTPSNINDKLYNIVVEAWRSVVLDRFIVAIEFTSAEAAEAFKVNCLTKIFMNGKLLVFLNEVTRYLFSYVLRLPRTMTLPQDVKQLEKHEDEQEIIERIKKTEKEVAELKAELQNLTYEADGYEKAANVLKAMKSSKN
;
A
#
# COMPACT_ATOMS: atom_id res chain seq x y z
N MET A 1 -16.88 -32.55 3.61
CA MET A 1 -17.85 -31.57 3.11
C MET A 1 -17.94 -30.49 4.19
N ASP A 2 -17.50 -29.25 4.04
CA ASP A 2 -16.92 -28.52 2.92
C ASP A 2 -15.89 -27.55 3.51
N CYS A 3 -14.65 -27.62 3.04
CA CYS A 3 -13.71 -26.52 3.22
C CYS A 3 -14.21 -25.39 2.33
N LYS A 4 -14.80 -24.34 2.91
CA LYS A 4 -15.24 -23.17 2.15
C LYS A 4 -14.04 -22.63 1.36
N ALA A 5 -14.19 -22.65 0.03
CA ALA A 5 -13.34 -22.00 -0.95
C ALA A 5 -12.88 -20.64 -0.41
N GLY A 6 -11.57 -20.40 -0.33
CA GLY A 6 -10.84 -20.05 -1.53
C GLY A 6 -11.15 -18.59 -1.81
N VAL A 7 -10.36 -17.69 -1.23
CA VAL A 7 -10.30 -16.33 -1.78
C VAL A 7 -9.74 -16.54 -3.18
N GLU A 8 -10.61 -16.53 -4.19
CA GLU A 8 -10.18 -16.45 -5.58
C GLU A 8 -9.41 -15.15 -5.70
N PHE A 9 -8.08 -15.26 -5.68
CA PHE A 9 -7.25 -14.12 -6.00
C PHE A 9 -7.53 -13.77 -7.45
N ASP A 10 -7.98 -12.53 -7.67
CA ASP A 10 -8.08 -11.96 -9.00
C ASP A 10 -6.77 -12.27 -9.74
N GLU A 11 -6.89 -12.91 -10.89
CA GLU A 11 -5.74 -13.42 -11.61
C GLU A 11 -4.80 -12.28 -12.05
N GLU A 12 -5.33 -11.06 -12.22
CA GLU A 12 -4.49 -9.87 -12.41
C GLU A 12 -3.67 -9.51 -11.16
N LEU A 13 -4.19 -9.78 -9.97
CA LEU A 13 -3.52 -9.52 -8.70
C LEU A 13 -2.32 -10.46 -8.52
N LEU A 14 -2.48 -11.72 -8.92
CA LEU A 14 -1.40 -12.70 -8.94
C LEU A 14 -0.29 -12.30 -9.92
N ASP A 15 -0.65 -11.92 -11.16
CA ASP A 15 0.31 -11.46 -12.17
C ASP A 15 1.10 -10.23 -11.67
N LYS A 16 0.42 -9.28 -11.01
CA LYS A 16 1.05 -8.09 -10.37
C LYS A 16 1.98 -8.48 -9.21
N PHE A 17 1.61 -9.47 -8.41
CA PHE A 17 2.41 -9.95 -7.28
C PHE A 17 3.70 -10.65 -7.76
N VAL A 18 3.59 -11.53 -8.75
CA VAL A 18 4.76 -12.22 -9.32
C VAL A 18 5.71 -11.23 -9.98
N PHE A 19 5.18 -10.25 -10.74
CA PHE A 19 5.99 -9.18 -11.30
C PHE A 19 6.71 -8.38 -10.21
N THR A 20 5.99 -7.99 -9.16
CA THR A 20 6.56 -7.24 -8.03
C THR A 20 7.66 -8.03 -7.33
N ARG A 21 7.45 -9.34 -7.09
CA ARG A 21 8.45 -10.21 -6.47
C ARG A 21 9.71 -10.34 -7.31
N HIS A 22 9.59 -10.40 -8.63
CA HIS A 22 10.74 -10.58 -9.52
C HIS A 22 11.50 -9.29 -9.81
N TYR A 23 10.79 -8.19 -10.09
CA TYR A 23 11.40 -6.92 -10.51
C TYR A 23 11.51 -5.88 -9.38
N GLY A 24 10.90 -6.12 -8.22
CA GLY A 24 10.89 -5.17 -7.11
C GLY A 24 10.07 -3.90 -7.38
N LEU A 25 9.23 -3.90 -8.42
CA LEU A 25 8.45 -2.75 -8.85
C LEU A 25 6.96 -3.01 -8.66
N THR A 26 6.32 -2.14 -7.87
CA THR A 26 4.87 -2.15 -7.69
C THR A 26 4.20 -1.16 -8.63
N PRO A 27 2.90 -1.33 -8.94
CA PRO A 27 2.11 -0.32 -9.64
C PRO A 27 2.20 1.07 -9.00
N SER A 28 2.19 1.13 -7.65
CA SER A 28 2.32 2.40 -6.91
C SER A 28 3.67 3.06 -7.19
N ASN A 29 4.77 2.31 -7.06
CA ASN A 29 6.11 2.86 -7.25
C ASN A 29 6.31 3.37 -8.68
N ILE A 30 5.77 2.66 -9.69
CA ILE A 30 5.82 3.10 -11.09
C ILE A 30 5.01 4.38 -11.28
N ASN A 31 3.80 4.43 -10.73
CA ASN A 31 2.93 5.60 -10.81
C ASN A 31 3.58 6.83 -10.18
N ASP A 32 4.18 6.68 -9.00
CA ASP A 32 4.90 7.75 -8.29
C ASP A 32 6.09 8.27 -9.11
N LYS A 33 6.84 7.36 -9.76
CA LYS A 33 7.96 7.76 -10.63
C LYS A 33 7.48 8.49 -11.87
N LEU A 34 6.45 7.99 -12.55
CA LEU A 34 5.86 8.64 -13.72
C LEU A 34 5.28 10.02 -13.36
N TYR A 35 4.61 10.12 -12.23
CA TYR A 35 4.10 11.38 -11.69
C TYR A 35 5.22 12.41 -11.54
N ASN A 36 6.30 12.03 -10.86
CA ASN A 36 7.44 12.93 -10.64
C ASN A 36 8.10 13.37 -11.97
N ILE A 37 8.28 12.43 -12.91
CA ILE A 37 8.85 12.74 -14.23
C ILE A 37 7.96 13.76 -14.97
N VAL A 38 6.65 13.54 -14.99
CA VAL A 38 5.72 14.42 -15.68
C VAL A 38 5.67 15.81 -15.05
N VAL A 39 5.68 15.89 -13.71
CA VAL A 39 5.71 17.17 -12.98
C VAL A 39 7.00 17.94 -13.24
N GLU A 40 8.16 17.28 -13.20
CA GLU A 40 9.44 17.94 -13.48
C GLU A 40 9.56 18.36 -14.95
N ALA A 41 9.10 17.53 -15.89
CA ALA A 41 9.04 17.89 -17.30
C ALA A 41 8.14 19.11 -17.54
N TRP A 42 6.97 19.15 -16.90
CA TRP A 42 6.07 20.30 -16.96
C TRP A 42 6.71 21.56 -16.38
N ARG A 43 7.38 21.43 -15.24
CA ARG A 43 8.08 22.54 -14.59
C ARG A 43 9.16 23.12 -15.51
N SER A 44 9.98 22.28 -16.12
CA SER A 44 10.99 22.72 -17.10
C SER A 44 10.33 23.42 -18.30
N VAL A 45 9.27 22.87 -18.87
CA VAL A 45 8.55 23.53 -19.99
C VAL A 45 8.02 24.90 -19.60
N VAL A 46 7.43 25.05 -18.42
CA VAL A 46 6.93 26.34 -17.94
C VAL A 46 8.06 27.35 -17.81
N LEU A 47 9.16 26.97 -17.14
CA LEU A 47 10.29 27.88 -16.89
C LEU A 47 11.06 28.24 -18.18
N ASP A 48 11.37 27.24 -18.99
CA ASP A 48 12.30 27.38 -20.11
C ASP A 48 11.61 27.89 -21.38
N ARG A 49 10.29 27.68 -21.52
CA ARG A 49 9.54 28.08 -22.73
C ARG A 49 8.47 29.12 -22.46
N PHE A 50 7.60 28.92 -21.46
CA PHE A 50 6.43 29.78 -21.30
C PHE A 50 6.80 31.14 -20.71
N ILE A 51 7.61 31.14 -19.65
CA ILE A 51 8.04 32.40 -19.01
C ILE A 51 8.94 33.22 -19.94
N VAL A 52 9.77 32.57 -20.75
CA VAL A 52 10.66 33.28 -21.68
C VAL A 52 9.90 33.86 -22.89
N ALA A 53 8.79 33.25 -23.30
CA ALA A 53 8.06 33.63 -24.50
C ALA A 53 7.06 34.79 -24.31
N ILE A 54 6.79 35.21 -23.08
CA ILE A 54 5.75 36.20 -22.77
C ILE A 54 6.40 37.45 -22.19
N GLU A 55 6.02 38.62 -22.73
CA GLU A 55 6.37 39.90 -22.13
C GLU A 55 5.43 40.20 -20.96
N PHE A 56 5.99 40.43 -19.78
CA PHE A 56 5.23 40.72 -18.57
C PHE A 56 5.32 42.20 -18.21
N THR A 57 4.21 42.75 -17.74
CA THR A 57 4.11 44.16 -17.32
C THR A 57 4.76 44.41 -15.96
N SER A 58 4.88 43.39 -15.11
CA SER A 58 5.60 43.45 -13.83
C SER A 58 6.17 42.08 -13.43
N ALA A 59 7.10 42.08 -12.48
CA ALA A 59 7.65 40.84 -11.90
C ALA A 59 6.56 40.05 -11.13
N GLU A 60 5.61 40.72 -10.48
CA GLU A 60 4.49 40.02 -9.83
C GLU A 60 3.59 39.32 -10.85
N ALA A 61 3.35 39.94 -12.01
CA ALA A 61 2.56 39.32 -13.09
C ALA A 61 3.25 38.06 -13.65
N ALA A 62 4.58 38.09 -13.81
CA ALA A 62 5.37 36.94 -14.23
C ALA A 62 5.30 35.78 -13.22
N GLU A 63 5.44 36.08 -11.92
CA GLU A 63 5.39 35.05 -10.89
C GLU A 63 3.97 34.48 -10.71
N ALA A 64 2.93 35.33 -10.77
CA ALA A 64 1.54 34.87 -10.73
C ALA A 64 1.21 33.95 -11.92
N PHE A 65 1.69 34.29 -13.13
CA PHE A 65 1.53 33.45 -14.31
C PHE A 65 2.27 32.12 -14.16
N LYS A 66 3.52 32.13 -13.69
CA LYS A 66 4.31 30.92 -13.39
C LYS A 66 3.57 29.99 -12.44
N VAL A 67 3.09 30.49 -11.31
CA VAL A 67 2.34 29.69 -10.32
C VAL A 67 1.06 29.12 -10.94
N ASN A 68 0.34 29.92 -11.73
CA ASN A 68 -0.87 29.45 -12.41
C ASN A 68 -0.54 28.31 -13.40
N CYS A 69 0.48 28.47 -14.25
CA CYS A 69 0.90 27.42 -15.17
C CYS A 69 1.36 26.15 -14.45
N LEU A 70 2.17 26.27 -13.40
CA LEU A 70 2.62 25.11 -12.62
C LEU A 70 1.44 24.38 -11.96
N THR A 71 0.41 25.10 -11.51
CA THR A 71 -0.75 24.48 -10.86
C THR A 71 -1.75 23.85 -11.83
N LYS A 72 -1.75 24.25 -13.11
CA LYS A 72 -2.66 23.71 -14.14
C LYS A 72 -2.55 22.20 -14.32
N ILE A 73 -1.36 21.63 -14.15
CA ILE A 73 -1.16 20.17 -14.30
C ILE A 73 -1.89 19.35 -13.22
N PHE A 74 -2.12 19.95 -12.05
CA PHE A 74 -2.82 19.30 -10.94
C PHE A 74 -4.34 19.53 -10.97
N MET A 75 -4.83 20.43 -11.83
CA MET A 75 -6.25 20.77 -11.86
C MET A 75 -7.11 19.56 -12.26
N ASN A 76 -8.14 19.30 -11.47
CA ASN A 76 -9.16 18.27 -11.67
C ASN A 76 -8.65 16.82 -11.59
N GLY A 77 -7.46 16.57 -11.05
CA GLY A 77 -6.95 15.21 -10.83
C GLY A 77 -6.76 14.37 -12.11
N LYS A 78 -6.85 14.98 -13.30
CA LYS A 78 -6.79 14.28 -14.59
C LYS A 78 -5.47 13.56 -14.80
N LEU A 79 -4.37 14.16 -14.33
CA LEU A 79 -3.06 13.53 -14.38
C LEU A 79 -3.05 12.19 -13.63
N LEU A 80 -3.62 12.15 -12.42
CA LEU A 80 -3.67 10.92 -11.63
C LEU A 80 -4.50 9.84 -12.32
N VAL A 81 -5.66 10.21 -12.87
CA VAL A 81 -6.51 9.26 -13.62
C VAL A 81 -5.77 8.71 -14.84
N PHE A 82 -5.13 9.58 -15.61
CA PHE A 82 -4.34 9.18 -16.77
C PHE A 82 -3.20 8.24 -16.39
N LEU A 83 -2.42 8.56 -15.36
CA LEU A 83 -1.31 7.71 -14.93
C LEU A 83 -1.78 6.37 -14.36
N ASN A 84 -2.94 6.33 -13.69
CA ASN A 84 -3.56 5.09 -13.26
C ASN A 84 -3.94 4.21 -14.45
N GLU A 85 -4.51 4.79 -15.51
CA GLU A 85 -4.83 4.04 -16.73
C GLU A 85 -3.58 3.53 -17.42
N VAL A 86 -2.55 4.36 -17.57
CA VAL A 86 -1.25 3.96 -18.15
C VAL A 86 -0.65 2.81 -17.34
N THR A 87 -0.64 2.92 -16.01
CA THR A 87 -0.12 1.88 -15.13
C THR A 87 -0.92 0.59 -15.31
N ARG A 88 -2.26 0.67 -15.36
CA ARG A 88 -3.10 -0.50 -15.66
C ARG A 88 -2.71 -1.16 -16.98
N TYR A 89 -2.60 -0.38 -18.06
CA TYR A 89 -2.20 -0.91 -19.37
C TYR A 89 -0.80 -1.55 -19.36
N LEU A 90 0.16 -0.94 -18.66
CA LEU A 90 1.50 -1.52 -18.51
C LEU A 90 1.42 -2.91 -17.87
N PHE A 91 0.69 -3.06 -16.76
CA PHE A 91 0.57 -4.35 -16.07
C PHE A 91 -0.30 -5.37 -16.78
N SER A 92 -1.28 -4.95 -17.59
CA SER A 92 -2.12 -5.87 -18.36
C SER A 92 -1.42 -6.43 -19.60
N TYR A 93 -0.48 -5.69 -20.21
CA TYR A 93 0.06 -6.05 -21.53
C TYR A 93 1.60 -6.13 -21.62
N VAL A 94 2.33 -5.24 -20.95
CA VAL A 94 3.79 -5.08 -21.15
C VAL A 94 4.58 -5.74 -20.02
N LEU A 95 4.18 -5.47 -18.79
CA LEU A 95 4.79 -5.92 -17.55
C LEU A 95 4.07 -7.17 -17.01
N ARG A 96 3.28 -7.83 -17.85
CA ARG A 96 2.59 -9.05 -17.49
C ARG A 96 3.53 -10.25 -17.65
N LEU A 97 3.64 -11.08 -16.62
CA LEU A 97 4.26 -12.39 -16.77
C LEU A 97 3.24 -13.38 -17.34
N PRO A 98 3.50 -13.99 -18.51
CA PRO A 98 2.60 -14.98 -19.08
C PRO A 98 2.43 -16.17 -18.13
N ARG A 99 1.20 -16.60 -17.88
CA ARG A 99 0.90 -17.67 -16.92
C ARG A 99 1.48 -19.03 -17.29
N THR A 100 1.78 -19.25 -18.56
CA THR A 100 2.43 -20.46 -19.06
C THR A 100 3.94 -20.45 -18.79
N MET A 101 4.49 -19.35 -18.29
CA MET A 101 5.91 -19.19 -18.05
C MET A 101 6.20 -19.29 -16.55
N THR A 102 6.96 -20.31 -16.17
CA THR A 102 7.56 -20.39 -14.83
C THR A 102 8.86 -19.59 -14.82
N LEU A 103 9.00 -18.69 -13.85
CA LEU A 103 10.25 -17.97 -13.67
C LEU A 103 11.36 -18.93 -13.23
N PRO A 104 12.62 -18.76 -13.68
CA PRO A 104 13.74 -19.64 -13.34
C PRO A 104 13.94 -19.84 -11.82
N GLN A 105 13.65 -18.80 -11.03
CA GLN A 105 13.72 -18.83 -9.57
C GLN A 105 12.65 -19.70 -8.90
N ASP A 106 11.50 -19.90 -9.56
CA ASP A 106 10.36 -20.66 -9.05
C ASP A 106 10.34 -22.10 -9.58
N VAL A 107 11.29 -22.47 -10.46
CA VAL A 107 11.43 -23.86 -10.97
C VAL A 107 11.65 -24.85 -9.83
N LYS A 108 12.41 -24.48 -8.80
CA LYS A 108 12.62 -25.32 -7.60
C LYS A 108 11.35 -25.46 -6.74
N GLN A 109 10.38 -24.56 -6.87
CA GLN A 109 9.11 -24.64 -6.16
C GLN A 109 8.12 -25.62 -6.83
N LEU A 110 8.39 -26.04 -8.08
CA LEU A 110 7.61 -27.08 -8.76
C LEU A 110 7.91 -28.49 -8.23
N GLU A 111 9.08 -28.66 -7.62
CA GLU A 111 9.44 -29.88 -6.91
C GLU A 111 8.70 -29.85 -5.56
N LYS A 112 7.57 -30.56 -5.49
CA LYS A 112 6.85 -30.74 -4.23
C LYS A 112 7.77 -31.38 -3.20
N HIS A 113 8.28 -30.57 -2.29
CA HIS A 113 8.90 -31.08 -1.09
C HIS A 113 7.81 -31.55 -0.12
N GLU A 114 8.08 -32.64 0.57
CA GLU A 114 7.25 -33.31 1.59
C GLU A 114 6.84 -32.38 2.76
N ASP A 115 7.27 -31.11 2.71
CA ASP A 115 7.11 -30.05 3.69
C ASP A 115 5.71 -29.41 3.73
N GLU A 116 4.84 -29.61 2.74
CA GLU A 116 3.48 -28.99 2.75
C GLU A 116 2.68 -29.40 3.99
N GLN A 117 2.76 -30.68 4.38
CA GLN A 117 2.06 -31.17 5.58
C GLN A 117 2.67 -30.61 6.86
N GLU A 118 4.00 -30.55 6.95
CA GLU A 118 4.70 -29.98 8.10
C GLU A 118 4.39 -28.48 8.27
N ILE A 119 4.35 -27.73 7.16
CA ILE A 119 3.99 -26.30 7.17
C ILE A 119 2.54 -26.12 7.62
N ILE A 120 1.60 -26.94 7.14
CA ILE A 120 0.20 -26.88 7.57
C ILE A 120 0.08 -27.19 9.08
N GLU A 121 0.81 -28.18 9.59
CA GLU A 121 0.81 -28.50 11.01
C GLU A 121 1.40 -27.37 11.86
N ARG A 122 2.49 -26.75 11.41
CA ARG A 122 3.08 -25.57 12.06
C ARG A 122 2.09 -24.39 12.08
N ILE A 123 1.42 -24.11 10.98
CA ILE A 123 0.40 -23.05 10.90
C ILE A 123 -0.71 -23.31 11.93
N LYS A 124 -1.28 -24.52 11.96
CA LYS A 124 -2.34 -24.87 12.93
C LYS A 124 -1.88 -24.73 14.38
N LYS A 125 -0.63 -25.14 14.67
CA LYS A 125 -0.06 -24.99 16.01
C LYS A 125 0.06 -23.52 16.40
N THR A 126 0.60 -22.68 15.52
CA THR A 126 0.74 -21.25 15.76
C THR A 126 -0.61 -20.55 15.88
N GLU A 127 -1.62 -20.92 15.07
CA GLU A 127 -2.98 -20.37 15.21
C GLU A 127 -3.60 -20.68 16.57
N LYS A 128 -3.36 -21.90 17.08
CA LYS A 128 -3.81 -22.30 18.41
C LYS A 128 -3.11 -21.50 19.51
N GLU A 129 -1.79 -21.34 19.43
CA GLU A 129 -1.02 -20.51 20.38
C GLU A 129 -1.50 -19.05 20.38
N VAL A 130 -1.77 -18.48 19.20
CA VAL A 130 -2.33 -17.12 19.08
C VAL A 130 -3.71 -17.02 19.73
N ALA A 131 -4.56 -18.03 19.57
CA ALA A 131 -5.88 -18.05 20.21
C ALA A 131 -5.78 -18.13 21.74
N GLU A 132 -4.86 -18.95 22.26
CA GLU A 132 -4.59 -19.07 23.70
C GLU A 132 -4.07 -17.75 24.29
N LEU A 133 -3.09 -17.12 23.63
CA LEU A 133 -2.55 -15.82 24.05
C LEU A 133 -3.60 -14.70 24.00
N LYS A 134 -4.52 -14.72 23.04
CA LYS A 134 -5.63 -13.76 22.99
C LYS A 134 -6.60 -13.95 24.16
N ALA A 135 -6.90 -15.18 24.53
CA ALA A 135 -7.75 -15.48 25.68
C ALA A 135 -7.06 -15.05 27.00
N GLU A 136 -5.75 -15.31 27.12
CA GLU A 136 -4.95 -14.87 28.27
C GLU A 136 -4.91 -13.34 28.39
N LEU A 137 -4.67 -12.64 27.27
CA LEU A 137 -4.70 -11.18 27.21
C LEU A 137 -6.08 -10.63 27.66
N GLN A 138 -7.16 -11.28 27.23
CA GLN A 138 -8.52 -10.87 27.59
C GLN A 138 -8.80 -11.05 29.08
N ASN A 139 -8.31 -12.14 29.69
CA ASN A 139 -8.41 -12.36 31.14
C ASN A 139 -7.60 -11.33 31.93
N LEU A 140 -6.34 -11.08 31.54
CA LEU A 140 -5.50 -10.08 32.19
C LEU A 140 -6.09 -8.67 32.10
N THR A 141 -6.71 -8.34 30.96
CA THR A 141 -7.40 -7.05 30.78
C THR A 141 -8.60 -6.93 31.72
N TYR A 142 -9.39 -8.01 31.86
CA TYR A 142 -10.52 -8.03 32.79
C TYR A 142 -10.06 -7.88 34.26
N GLU A 143 -8.96 -8.54 34.63
CA GLU A 143 -8.37 -8.40 35.96
C GLU A 143 -7.86 -6.97 36.22
N ALA A 144 -7.17 -6.36 35.24
CA ALA A 144 -6.69 -5.00 35.32
C ALA A 144 -7.84 -3.99 35.54
N ASP A 145 -8.93 -4.10 34.78
CA ASP A 145 -10.14 -3.29 34.95
C ASP A 145 -10.77 -3.48 36.34
N GLY A 146 -10.75 -4.71 36.86
CA GLY A 146 -11.21 -5.05 38.20
C GLY A 146 -10.38 -4.35 39.29
N TYR A 147 -9.05 -4.38 39.16
CA TYR A 147 -8.15 -3.71 40.08
C TYR A 147 -8.28 -2.18 40.01
N GLU A 148 -8.48 -1.60 38.82
CA GLU A 148 -8.68 -0.16 38.66
C GLU A 148 -9.98 0.30 39.34
N LYS A 149 -11.08 -0.44 39.14
CA LYS A 149 -12.35 -0.16 39.83
C LYS A 149 -12.21 -0.25 41.35
N ALA A 150 -11.54 -1.27 41.86
CA ALA A 150 -11.28 -1.42 43.29
C ALA A 150 -10.42 -0.27 43.84
N ALA A 151 -9.38 0.14 43.12
CA ALA A 151 -8.52 1.27 43.48
C ALA A 151 -9.29 2.60 43.52
N ASN A 152 -10.22 2.82 42.58
CA ASN A 152 -11.07 4.00 42.54
C ASN A 152 -12.06 4.05 43.71
N VAL A 153 -12.65 2.91 44.10
CA VAL A 153 -13.51 2.81 45.29
C VAL A 153 -12.71 3.09 46.57
N LEU A 154 -11.51 2.55 46.71
CA LEU A 154 -10.63 2.81 47.85
C LEU A 154 -10.22 4.29 47.93
N LYS A 155 -9.92 4.94 46.80
CA LYS A 155 -9.65 6.38 46.76
C LYS A 155 -10.86 7.20 47.21
N ALA A 156 -12.05 6.90 46.70
CA ALA A 156 -13.29 7.61 47.04
C ALA A 156 -13.66 7.48 48.54
N MET A 157 -13.46 6.30 49.13
CA MET A 157 -13.66 6.10 50.58
C MET A 157 -12.66 6.88 51.44
N LYS A 158 -11.45 7.12 50.91
CA LYS A 158 -10.41 7.88 51.62
C LYS A 158 -10.66 9.38 51.57
N SER A 159 -11.20 9.91 50.47
CA SER A 159 -11.61 11.31 50.34
C SER A 159 -12.94 11.66 51.02
N SER A 160 -13.79 10.68 51.35
CA SER A 160 -15.04 10.87 52.12
C SER A 160 -14.85 10.89 53.64
N LYS A 161 -13.63 10.62 54.14
CA LYS A 161 -13.29 10.57 55.58
C LYS A 161 -12.55 11.81 56.09
N ASN A 162 -12.32 12.81 55.23
CA ASN A 162 -11.88 14.17 55.59
C ASN A 162 -13.06 15.12 55.44
#